data_AF-A0A7W0LMQ5-F1
#
_entry.id   AF-A0A7W0LMQ5-F1
#
_cell.length_a   1.000
_cell.length_b   1.000
_cell.length_c   1.000
_cell.angle_alpha   90.00
_cell.angle_beta   90.00
_cell.angle_gamma   90.00
#
_symmetry.space_group_name_H-M   'P 1'
#
loop_
_entity.id
_entity.type
_entity.pdbx_description
1 polymer ?
#
loop_
_entity_poly.entity_id
_entity_poly.type
_entity_poly.pdbx_seq_one_letter_code
_entity_poly.pdbx_strand_id
1 'polypeptide(L)'
;MPRPIVLGVVGDSGAGKTTITRGLVGLLGEDQVTAVSTDDYHRYDREQRAEHDITPLHPECNYIDILSQHLALLSKGEPILKPVYQHKDGT
;
A
#
# COMPACT_ATOMS: atom_id res chain seq x y z
N MET A 1 -7.38 19.66 -15.28
CA MET A 1 -7.39 18.19 -15.36
C MET A 1 -8.37 17.66 -14.32
N PRO A 2 -9.06 16.54 -14.57
CA PRO A 2 -9.87 15.90 -13.54
C PRO A 2 -8.98 15.48 -12.37
N ARG A 3 -9.47 15.68 -11.14
CA ARG A 3 -8.76 15.30 -9.91
C ARG A 3 -8.89 13.78 -9.71
N PRO A 4 -7.78 13.03 -9.53
CA PRO A 4 -7.83 11.62 -9.19
C PRO A 4 -8.67 11.37 -7.92
N ILE A 5 -9.41 10.26 -7.91
CA ILE A 5 -10.16 9.78 -6.75
C ILE A 5 -9.28 8.77 -6.01
N VAL A 6 -9.13 8.96 -4.70
CA VAL A 6 -8.45 8.00 -3.82
C VAL A 6 -9.51 7.18 -3.09
N LEU A 7 -9.46 5.87 -3.26
CA LEU A 7 -10.34 4.91 -2.57
C LEU A 7 -9.49 4.02 -1.65
N GLY A 8 -9.73 4.10 -0.34
CA GLY A 8 -9.09 3.24 0.65
C GLY A 8 -9.88 1.97 0.91
N VAL A 9 -9.23 0.80 0.83
CA VAL A 9 -9.81 -0.50 1.21
C VAL A 9 -9.06 -1.01 2.43
N VAL A 10 -9.71 -1.03 3.60
CA VAL A 10 -9.08 -1.29 4.90
C VAL A 10 -9.67 -2.54 5.54
N GLY A 11 -8.84 -3.30 6.25
CA GLY A 11 -9.21 -4.55 6.91
C GLY A 11 -7.97 -5.38 7.27
N ASP A 12 -8.14 -6.40 8.09
CA ASP A 12 -7.02 -7.27 8.51
C ASP A 12 -6.53 -8.18 7.37
N SER A 13 -5.37 -8.81 7.56
CA SER A 13 -4.87 -9.85 6.67
C SER A 13 -5.92 -10.97 6.50
N GLY A 14 -6.07 -11.45 5.26
CA GLY A 14 -7.08 -12.47 4.95
C GLY A 14 -8.53 -11.97 4.82
N ALA A 15 -8.83 -10.70 5.12
CA ALA A 15 -10.20 -10.16 5.04
C ALA A 15 -10.76 -9.94 3.61
N GLY A 16 -10.04 -10.38 2.57
CA GLY A 16 -10.50 -10.26 1.18
C GLY A 16 -10.20 -8.92 0.47
N LYS A 17 -9.41 -8.03 1.08
CA LYS A 17 -9.02 -6.73 0.49
C LYS A 17 -8.46 -6.86 -0.93
N THR A 18 -7.52 -7.78 -1.13
CA THR A 18 -6.89 -8.03 -2.43
C THR A 18 -7.91 -8.51 -3.46
N THR A 19 -8.86 -9.35 -3.04
CA THR A 19 -9.93 -9.86 -3.92
C THR A 19 -10.84 -8.72 -4.37
N ILE A 20 -11.31 -7.87 -3.44
CA ILE A 20 -12.15 -6.71 -3.77
C ILE A 20 -11.39 -5.73 -4.66
N THR A 21 -10.14 -5.42 -4.32
CA THR A 21 -9.31 -4.48 -5.09
C THR A 21 -9.11 -4.96 -6.53
N ARG A 22 -8.80 -6.25 -6.73
CA ARG A 22 -8.68 -6.84 -8.08
C ARG A 22 -10.00 -6.80 -8.84
N GLY A 23 -11.12 -7.05 -8.17
CA GLY A 23 -12.45 -6.92 -8.77
C GLY A 23 -12.75 -5.49 -9.23
N LEU A 24 -12.43 -4.50 -8.42
CA LEU A 24 -12.59 -3.07 -8.75
C LEU A 24 -11.71 -2.67 -9.95
N VAL A 25 -10.44 -3.08 -9.97
CA VAL A 25 -9.53 -2.84 -11.10
C VAL A 25 -10.08 -3.48 -12.38
N GLY A 26 -10.53 -4.73 -12.33
CA GLY A 26 -11.11 -5.43 -13.48
C GLY A 26 -12.41 -4.78 -13.99
N LEU A 27 -13.25 -4.24 -13.09
CA LEU A 27 -14.50 -3.57 -13.45
C LEU A 27 -14.28 -2.19 -14.06
N LEU A 28 -13.33 -1.41 -13.51
CA LEU A 28 -13.06 -0.03 -13.93
C LEU A 28 -12.05 0.06 -15.08
N GLY A 29 -11.29 -1.00 -15.33
CA GLY A 29 -10.24 -1.08 -16.35
C GLY A 29 -8.84 -0.81 -15.79
N GLU A 30 -7.87 -1.63 -16.18
CA GLU A 30 -6.48 -1.55 -15.69
C GLU A 30 -5.81 -0.21 -16.05
N ASP A 31 -6.16 0.38 -17.19
CA ASP A 31 -5.62 1.68 -17.62
C ASP A 31 -6.18 2.87 -16.83
N GLN A 32 -7.28 2.68 -16.09
CA GLN A 32 -7.97 3.74 -15.34
C GLN A 32 -7.67 3.71 -13.84
N VAL A 33 -7.09 2.61 -13.34
CA VAL A 33 -6.90 2.39 -11.91
C VAL A 33 -5.46 2.01 -11.60
N THR A 34 -4.83 2.77 -10.72
CA THR A 34 -3.57 2.38 -10.10
C THR A 34 -3.85 1.80 -8.72
N ALA A 35 -3.55 0.51 -8.52
CA ALA A 35 -3.60 -0.12 -7.21
C ALA A 35 -2.29 0.12 -6.46
N VAL A 36 -2.39 0.57 -5.20
CA VAL A 36 -1.25 0.80 -4.31
C VAL A 36 -1.45 -0.05 -3.06
N SER A 37 -0.48 -0.91 -2.74
CA SER A 37 -0.47 -1.66 -1.48
C SER A 37 0.15 -0.82 -0.38
N THR A 38 -0.44 -0.82 0.82
CA THR A 38 0.17 -0.18 2.00
C THR A 38 1.30 -1.00 2.58
N ASP A 39 1.34 -2.30 2.31
CA ASP A 39 2.40 -3.21 2.79
C ASP A 39 3.76 -2.88 2.16
N ASP A 40 3.75 -2.22 0.99
CA ASP A 40 4.96 -1.69 0.35
C ASP A 40 5.71 -0.65 1.22
N TYR A 41 5.04 -0.09 2.21
CA TYR A 41 5.58 0.94 3.11
C TYR A 41 6.00 0.36 4.46
N HIS A 42 6.15 -0.96 4.58
CA HIS A 42 6.79 -1.53 5.75
C HIS A 42 8.21 -0.97 5.92
N ARG A 43 8.49 -0.50 7.12
CA ARG A 43 9.80 0.04 7.50
C ARG A 43 10.83 -1.06 7.69
N TYR A 44 10.36 -2.20 8.19
CA TYR A 44 11.17 -3.35 8.54
C TYR A 44 10.72 -4.56 7.73
N ASP A 45 11.68 -5.34 7.27
CA ASP A 45 11.43 -6.66 6.70
C ASP A 45 10.95 -7.66 7.78
N ARG A 46 10.69 -8.90 7.39
CA ARG A 46 10.19 -9.92 8.33
C ARG A 46 11.20 -10.30 9.42
N GLU A 47 12.48 -10.29 9.11
CA GLU A 47 13.55 -10.65 10.05
C GLU A 47 13.73 -9.55 11.09
N GLN A 48 13.87 -8.30 10.63
CA GLN A 48 13.98 -7.12 11.48
C GLN A 48 12.79 -6.98 12.44
N ARG A 49 11.56 -7.22 11.96
CA ARG A 49 10.38 -7.21 12.84
C ARG A 49 10.47 -8.23 13.99
N ALA A 50 11.03 -9.40 13.73
CA ALA A 50 11.20 -10.44 14.74
C ALA A 50 12.29 -10.04 15.76
N GLU A 51 13.39 -9.41 15.31
CA GLU A 51 14.42 -8.87 16.19
C GLU A 51 13.90 -7.76 17.11
N HIS A 52 12.99 -6.94 16.60
CA HIS A 52 12.37 -5.85 17.34
C HIS A 52 11.15 -6.26 18.19
N ASP A 53 10.71 -7.52 18.12
CA ASP A 53 9.49 -8.03 18.78
C ASP A 53 8.23 -7.20 18.46
N ILE A 54 8.05 -6.84 17.19
CA ILE A 54 6.90 -6.06 16.70
C ILE A 54 6.17 -6.75 15.56
N THR A 55 4.88 -6.48 15.45
CA THR A 55 4.06 -6.94 14.34
C THR A 55 4.08 -5.91 13.19
N PRO A 56 3.75 -6.29 11.95
CA PRO A 56 3.62 -5.34 10.85
C PRO A 56 2.51 -4.29 11.08
N LEU A 57 1.61 -4.52 12.03
CA LEU A 57 0.55 -3.56 12.41
C LEU A 57 1.06 -2.47 13.36
N HIS A 58 2.26 -2.63 13.93
CA HIS A 58 2.82 -1.61 14.81
C HIS A 58 3.06 -0.31 14.01
N PRO A 59 2.62 0.86 14.50
CA PRO A 59 2.77 2.12 13.76
C PRO A 59 4.20 2.43 13.34
N GLU A 60 5.19 2.14 14.22
CA GLU A 60 6.61 2.38 13.91
C GLU A 60 7.18 1.42 12.86
N CYS A 61 6.48 0.34 12.55
CA CYS A 61 6.86 -0.61 11.51
C CYS A 61 6.46 -0.14 10.10
N ASN A 62 5.92 1.08 9.96
CA ASN A 62 5.39 1.57 8.70
C ASN A 62 5.83 3.02 8.44
N TYR A 63 6.27 3.32 7.23
CA TYR A 63 6.55 4.68 6.77
C TYR A 63 5.24 5.42 6.42
N ILE A 64 4.43 5.71 7.44
CA ILE A 64 3.12 6.37 7.28
C ILE A 64 3.26 7.80 6.75
N ASP A 65 4.34 8.48 7.10
CA ASP A 65 4.72 9.79 6.58
C ASP A 65 4.98 9.77 5.08
N ILE A 66 5.77 8.79 4.61
CA ILE A 66 6.07 8.61 3.18
C ILE A 66 4.80 8.21 2.42
N LEU A 67 3.98 7.30 2.97
CA LEU A 67 2.69 6.94 2.38
C LEU A 67 1.79 8.17 2.23
N SER A 68 1.68 8.99 3.27
CA SER A 68 0.88 10.22 3.24
C SER A 68 1.39 11.20 2.17
N GLN A 69 2.70 11.39 2.07
CA GLN A 69 3.31 12.21 1.03
C GLN A 69 2.97 11.68 -0.37
N HIS A 70 3.14 10.37 -0.60
CA HIS A 70 2.87 9.74 -1.88
C HIS A 70 1.39 9.84 -2.28
N LEU A 71 0.46 9.63 -1.36
CA LEU A 71 -0.97 9.82 -1.62
C LEU A 71 -1.31 11.27 -1.97
N ALA A 72 -0.67 12.24 -1.32
CA ALA A 72 -0.85 13.66 -1.64
C ALA A 72 -0.34 14.00 -3.06
N LEU A 73 0.82 13.50 -3.46
CA LEU A 73 1.38 13.67 -4.81
C LEU A 73 0.49 13.01 -5.87
N LEU A 74 0.08 11.76 -5.65
CA LEU A 74 -0.82 11.04 -6.56
C LEU A 74 -2.16 11.74 -6.71
N SER A 75 -2.71 12.31 -5.63
CA SER A 75 -3.97 13.07 -5.69
C SER A 75 -3.88 14.36 -6.54
N LYS A 76 -2.66 14.82 -6.84
CA LYS A 76 -2.37 15.95 -7.73
C LYS A 76 -1.97 15.51 -9.14
N GLY A 77 -1.88 14.20 -9.39
CA GLY A 77 -1.39 13.64 -10.65
C GLY A 77 0.13 13.70 -10.80
N GLU A 78 0.86 13.84 -9.69
CA GLU A 78 2.33 13.84 -9.69
C GLU A 78 2.87 12.41 -9.54
N PRO A 79 3.92 12.03 -10.28
CA PRO A 79 4.52 10.70 -10.18
C PRO A 79 5.30 10.52 -8.86
N ILE A 80 5.44 9.27 -8.43
CA ILE A 80 6.19 8.88 -7.22
C ILE A 80 7.16 7.75 -7.55
N LEU A 81 8.21 7.62 -6.73
CA LEU A 81 9.01 6.39 -6.67
C LEU A 81 8.53 5.55 -5.49
N LYS A 82 7.65 4.59 -5.76
CA LYS A 82 7.04 3.75 -4.72
C LYS A 82 8.00 2.63 -4.29
N PRO A 83 8.17 2.36 -2.98
CA PRO A 83 8.84 1.15 -2.51
C PRO A 83 8.07 -0.12 -2.91
N VAL A 84 8.69 -1.29 -2.79
CA VAL A 84 8.06 -2.58 -3.06
C VAL A 84 8.40 -3.52 -1.92
N TYR A 85 7.38 -4.15 -1.33
CA TYR A 85 7.56 -5.21 -0.35
C TYR A 85 7.24 -6.56 -0.99
N GLN A 86 8.19 -7.48 -0.97
CA GLN A 86 8.09 -8.81 -1.54
C GLN A 86 7.56 -9.80 -0.50
N HIS A 87 6.27 -10.13 -0.60
CA HIS A 87 5.65 -11.09 0.31
C HIS A 87 6.25 -12.51 0.28
N LYS A 88 6.94 -12.88 -0.81
CA LYS A 88 7.50 -14.23 -1.03
C LYS A 88 8.50 -14.61 0.06
N ASP A 89 9.45 -13.72 0.34
CA ASP A 89 10.49 -13.87 1.36
C ASP A 89 10.32 -12.87 2.52
N GLY A 90 9.48 -11.85 2.34
CA GLY A 90 9.21 -10.82 3.34
C GLY A 90 10.28 -9.73 3.37
N THR A 91 10.83 -9.38 2.20
CA THR A 91 11.85 -8.34 1.99
C THR A 91 11.29 -7.06 1.41
#